data_AF-A0A646IJP6-F1
#
_entry.id   AF-A0A646IJP6-F1
#
_cell.length_a   1.000
_cell.length_b   1.000
_cell.length_c   1.000
_cell.angle_alpha   90.00
_cell.angle_beta   90.00
_cell.angle_gamma   90.00
#
_symmetry.space_group_name_H-M   'P 1'
#
loop_
_entity.id
_entity.type
_entity.pdbx_description
1 polymer ?
#
loop_
_entity_poly.entity_id
_entity_poly.type
_entity_poly.pdbx_seq_one_letter_code
_entity_poly.pdbx_strand_id
1 'polypeptide(L)'
;PRSRGSRPGPVLGVFSTGPEIRNPIQNVATETIATAVLVLAVLRLGVNDDLQVTGMGGLLVALVVVGIGLSLGGPTGYAINPARDLGPRIVHSLLPLPNKGGSDWGYAWVPIVGPLLGATIAAGISELAF
;
A
#
# COMPACT_ATOMS: atom_id res chain seq x y z
N PRO A 1 -26.00 8.56 25.36
CA PRO A 1 -25.75 8.67 23.91
C PRO A 1 -25.07 7.40 23.36
N ARG A 2 -25.85 6.34 23.14
CA ARG A 2 -25.45 5.13 22.43
C ARG A 2 -26.57 4.84 21.42
N SER A 3 -26.42 5.27 20.17
CA SER A 3 -27.38 4.92 19.13
C SER A 3 -27.11 3.50 18.65
N ARG A 4 -28.07 2.62 18.96
CA ARG A 4 -28.22 1.28 18.41
C ARG A 4 -28.38 1.36 16.87
N GLY A 5 -27.76 0.45 16.12
CA GLY A 5 -28.30 -0.06 14.85
C GLY A 5 -27.64 0.34 13.52
N SER A 6 -26.61 1.19 13.46
CA SER A 6 -25.92 1.47 12.20
C SER A 6 -24.89 0.37 11.90
N ARG A 7 -25.02 -0.28 10.73
CA ARG A 7 -23.95 -1.14 10.20
C ARG A 7 -22.65 -0.31 10.13
N PRO A 8 -21.47 -0.91 10.39
CA PRO A 8 -20.21 -0.22 10.19
C PRO A 8 -20.14 0.39 8.78
N GLY A 9 -19.77 1.66 8.68
CA GLY A 9 -19.51 2.32 7.40
C GLY A 9 -18.10 2.01 6.89
N PRO A 10 -17.73 2.45 5.68
CA PRO A 10 -16.42 2.22 5.09
C PRO A 10 -15.31 3.10 5.70
N VAL A 11 -15.38 3.37 7.01
CA VAL A 11 -14.46 4.27 7.73
C VAL A 11 -13.03 3.74 7.67
N LEU A 12 -12.84 2.42 7.85
CA LEU A 12 -11.53 1.79 7.78
C LEU A 12 -10.80 2.08 6.45
N GLY A 13 -11.54 2.09 5.34
CA GLY A 13 -10.97 2.30 3.99
C GLY A 13 -10.38 3.70 3.76
N VAL A 14 -10.72 4.68 4.61
CA VAL A 14 -10.09 6.01 4.60
C VAL A 14 -8.69 5.96 5.21
N PHE A 15 -8.47 5.06 6.17
CA PHE A 15 -7.21 4.95 6.90
C PHE A 15 -6.28 3.92 6.26
N SER A 16 -6.79 2.72 6.03
CA SER A 16 -5.98 1.56 5.64
C SER A 16 -6.65 0.75 4.54
N THR A 17 -5.85 -0.03 3.84
CA THR A 17 -6.30 -0.87 2.74
C THR A 17 -7.09 -2.09 3.23
N GLY A 18 -7.92 -2.63 2.34
CA GLY A 18 -8.70 -3.83 2.56
C GLY A 18 -8.86 -4.60 1.25
N PRO A 19 -9.07 -5.92 1.30
CA PRO A 19 -9.24 -6.72 0.10
C PRO A 19 -10.63 -6.51 -0.50
N GLU A 20 -10.71 -6.40 -1.83
CA GLU A 20 -11.98 -6.49 -2.54
C GLU A 20 -12.53 -7.93 -2.45
N ILE A 21 -11.65 -8.91 -2.70
CA ILE A 21 -11.92 -10.34 -2.48
C ILE A 21 -10.87 -10.88 -1.52
N ARG A 22 -11.32 -11.46 -0.41
CA ARG A 22 -10.45 -11.95 0.66
C ARG A 22 -9.80 -13.28 0.30
N ASN A 23 -8.67 -13.20 -0.40
CA ASN A 23 -7.76 -14.30 -0.66
C ASN A 23 -6.33 -13.85 -0.33
N PRO A 24 -5.88 -13.99 0.94
CA PRO A 24 -4.64 -13.38 1.41
C PRO A 24 -3.40 -13.78 0.60
N ILE A 25 -3.34 -15.00 0.07
CA ILE A 25 -2.21 -15.45 -0.76
C ILE A 25 -2.16 -14.65 -2.07
N GLN A 26 -3.29 -14.53 -2.76
CA GLN A 26 -3.36 -13.72 -3.99
C GLN A 26 -3.15 -12.24 -3.69
N ASN A 27 -3.69 -11.74 -2.57
CA ASN A 27 -3.51 -10.34 -2.18
C ASN A 27 -2.03 -10.02 -1.89
N VAL A 28 -1.29 -10.91 -1.22
CA VAL A 28 0.17 -10.79 -1.04
C VAL A 28 0.87 -10.75 -2.40
N ALA A 29 0.50 -11.60 -3.35
CA ALA A 29 1.08 -11.58 -4.69
C ALA A 29 0.83 -10.25 -5.41
N THR A 30 -0.38 -9.70 -5.34
CA THR A 30 -0.70 -8.37 -5.90
C THR A 30 0.14 -7.26 -5.28
N GLU A 31 0.20 -7.19 -3.94
CA GLU A 31 1.01 -6.20 -3.23
C GLU A 31 2.51 -6.33 -3.53
N THR A 32 3.00 -7.57 -3.69
CA THR A 32 4.39 -7.87 -4.07
C THR A 32 4.70 -7.30 -5.45
N ILE A 33 3.84 -7.58 -6.44
CA ILE A 33 4.03 -7.10 -7.81
C ILE A 33 3.96 -5.56 -7.87
N ALA A 34 2.94 -4.97 -7.25
CA ALA A 34 2.77 -3.51 -7.23
C ALA A 34 3.96 -2.81 -6.56
N THR A 35 4.44 -3.34 -5.45
CA THR A 35 5.60 -2.76 -4.74
C THR A 35 6.90 -2.97 -5.50
N ALA A 36 7.09 -4.11 -6.16
CA ALA A 36 8.28 -4.34 -6.98
C ALA A 36 8.39 -3.31 -8.11
N VAL A 37 7.27 -3.00 -8.78
CA VAL A 37 7.22 -1.95 -9.81
C VAL A 37 7.59 -0.58 -9.22
N LEU A 38 7.01 -0.21 -8.08
CA LEU A 38 7.31 1.05 -7.41
C LEU A 38 8.79 1.17 -7.05
N VAL A 39 9.33 0.15 -6.35
CA VAL A 39 10.69 0.20 -5.83
C VAL A 39 11.71 0.16 -6.96
N LEU A 40 11.49 -0.63 -8.02
CA LEU A 40 12.35 -0.59 -9.21
C LEU A 40 12.37 0.81 -9.84
N ALA A 41 11.21 1.45 -10.00
CA ALA A 41 11.14 2.79 -10.55
C ALA A 41 11.91 3.80 -9.67
N VAL A 42 11.71 3.76 -8.36
CA VAL A 42 12.41 4.64 -7.40
C VAL A 42 13.92 4.42 -7.45
N LEU A 43 14.39 3.16 -7.46
CA LEU A 43 15.83 2.86 -7.55
C LEU A 43 16.43 3.36 -8.86
N ARG A 44 15.75 3.17 -10.00
CA ARG A 44 16.26 3.60 -11.30
C ARG A 44 16.26 5.12 -11.49
N LEU A 45 15.27 5.81 -10.94
CA LEU A 45 15.26 7.27 -10.92
C LEU A 45 16.30 7.82 -9.95
N GLY A 46 16.55 7.11 -8.84
CA GLY A 46 17.47 7.52 -7.78
C GLY A 46 18.95 7.45 -8.14
N VAL A 47 19.34 6.72 -9.19
CA VAL A 47 20.72 6.67 -9.70
C VAL A 47 20.97 7.62 -10.89
N ASN A 48 19.97 8.40 -11.27
CA ASN A 48 20.09 9.41 -12.31
C ASN A 48 20.30 10.78 -11.65
N ASP A 49 21.48 11.37 -11.79
CA ASP A 49 21.88 12.62 -11.14
C ASP A 49 20.95 13.81 -11.48
N ASP A 50 20.37 13.84 -12.68
CA ASP A 50 19.46 14.91 -13.11
C ASP A 50 18.05 14.77 -12.47
N LEU A 51 17.70 13.58 -12.00
CA LEU A 51 16.37 13.25 -11.47
C LEU A 51 16.38 13.00 -9.96
N GLN A 52 17.53 12.67 -9.38
CA GLN A 52 17.65 12.33 -7.97
C GLN A 52 17.31 13.53 -7.07
N VAL A 53 16.33 13.36 -6.19
CA VAL A 53 15.84 14.41 -5.27
C VAL A 53 15.39 15.71 -5.98
N THR A 54 14.95 15.62 -7.24
CA THR A 54 14.38 16.78 -7.96
C THR A 54 12.86 16.74 -7.97
N GLY A 55 12.23 17.90 -8.23
CA GLY A 55 10.78 17.98 -8.41
C GLY A 55 10.26 17.12 -9.57
N MET A 56 11.05 16.98 -10.64
CA MET A 56 10.72 16.09 -11.75
C MET A 56 10.81 14.62 -11.34
N GLY A 57 11.87 14.22 -10.62
CA GLY A 57 11.98 12.86 -10.06
C GLY A 57 10.80 12.51 -9.16
N GLY A 58 10.41 13.43 -8.27
CA GLY A 58 9.22 13.29 -7.43
C GLY A 58 7.92 13.15 -8.23
N LEU A 59 7.74 13.96 -9.28
CA LEU A 59 6.58 13.87 -10.17
C LEU A 59 6.52 12.50 -10.89
N LEU A 60 7.65 12.00 -11.39
CA LEU A 60 7.71 10.71 -12.06
C LEU A 60 7.34 9.56 -11.10
N VAL A 61 7.86 9.59 -9.87
CA VAL A 61 7.46 8.61 -8.83
C VAL A 61 5.96 8.72 -8.52
N ALA A 62 5.41 9.94 -8.41
CA ALA A 62 3.98 10.13 -8.18
C ALA A 62 3.13 9.57 -9.33
N LEU A 63 3.55 9.76 -10.59
CA LEU A 63 2.87 9.19 -11.75
C LEU A 63 2.94 7.66 -11.77
N VAL A 64 4.03 7.06 -11.32
CA VAL A 64 4.11 5.60 -11.11
C VAL A 64 3.09 5.13 -10.09
N VAL A 65 2.96 5.82 -8.94
CA VAL A 65 1.96 5.49 -7.92
C VAL A 65 0.53 5.61 -8.48
N VAL A 66 0.24 6.64 -9.28
CA VAL A 66 -1.06 6.79 -9.97
C VAL A 66 -1.29 5.63 -10.93
N GLY A 67 -0.30 5.27 -11.75
CA GLY A 67 -0.38 4.14 -12.67
C GLY A 67 -0.66 2.82 -11.95
N ILE A 68 0.01 2.57 -10.82
CA ILE A 68 -0.25 1.41 -9.95
C ILE A 68 -1.69 1.44 -9.45
N GLY A 69 -2.17 2.58 -8.96
CA GLY A 69 -3.56 2.71 -8.48
C GLY A 69 -4.60 2.39 -9.55
N LEU A 70 -4.36 2.84 -10.79
CA LEU A 70 -5.27 2.62 -11.93
C LEU A 70 -5.22 1.19 -12.49
N SER A 71 -4.09 0.47 -12.36
CA SER A 71 -3.88 -0.83 -13.01
C SER A 71 -3.81 -2.02 -12.07
N LEU A 72 -3.22 -1.87 -10.88
CA LEU A 72 -2.96 -2.92 -9.89
C LEU A 72 -3.72 -2.71 -8.58
N GLY A 73 -4.40 -1.57 -8.43
CA GLY A 73 -5.06 -1.18 -7.19
C GLY A 73 -6.36 -1.92 -6.86
N GLY A 74 -7.05 -2.50 -7.86
CA GLY A 74 -8.38 -3.09 -7.67
C GLY A 74 -8.47 -4.16 -6.57
N PRO A 75 -7.59 -5.19 -6.56
CA PRO A 75 -7.74 -6.30 -5.61
C PRO A 75 -7.47 -5.95 -4.13
N THR A 76 -6.58 -4.98 -3.86
CA THR A 76 -6.05 -4.71 -2.51
C THR A 76 -6.06 -3.25 -2.09
N GLY A 77 -6.33 -2.31 -2.98
CA GLY A 77 -6.20 -0.88 -2.70
C GLY A 77 -4.75 -0.35 -2.73
N TYR A 78 -3.81 -1.11 -3.34
CA TYR A 78 -2.39 -0.75 -3.52
C TYR A 78 -1.75 -0.14 -2.26
N ALA A 79 -1.56 -0.97 -1.23
CA ALA A 79 -0.92 -0.51 0.00
C ALA A 79 0.53 -0.07 -0.28
N ILE A 80 1.29 -0.88 -1.02
CA ILE A 80 2.65 -0.65 -1.56
C ILE A 80 3.72 -0.17 -0.57
N ASN A 81 3.36 -0.06 0.71
CA ASN A 81 4.16 0.52 1.78
C ASN A 81 3.56 0.09 3.14
N PRO A 82 4.32 -0.63 3.99
CA PRO A 82 3.84 -1.06 5.30
C PRO A 82 3.41 0.10 6.20
N ALA A 83 4.12 1.23 6.16
CA ALA A 83 3.81 2.40 6.98
C ALA A 83 2.52 3.12 6.52
N ARG A 84 2.25 3.12 5.20
CA ARG A 84 1.02 3.69 4.61
C ARG A 84 -0.23 2.96 5.08
N ASP A 85 -0.12 1.68 5.45
CA ASP A 85 -1.23 0.88 5.95
C ASP A 85 -1.26 0.78 7.48
N LEU A 86 -0.17 0.32 8.09
CA LEU A 86 -0.14 -0.03 9.51
C LEU A 86 -0.30 1.19 10.41
N GLY A 87 0.37 2.31 10.09
CA GLY A 87 0.28 3.54 10.89
C GLY A 87 -1.15 4.05 10.99
N PRO A 88 -1.83 4.34 9.88
CA PRO A 88 -3.23 4.73 9.88
C PRO A 88 -4.17 3.67 10.49
N ARG A 89 -3.89 2.37 10.33
CA ARG A 89 -4.67 1.29 10.96
C ARG A 89 -4.59 1.32 12.48
N ILE A 90 -3.40 1.58 13.03
CA ILE A 90 -3.21 1.79 14.47
C ILE A 90 -4.03 3.00 14.92
N VAL A 91 -3.95 4.13 14.21
CA VAL A 91 -4.72 5.34 14.51
C VAL A 91 -6.23 5.05 14.49
N HIS A 92 -6.72 4.36 13.45
CA HIS A 92 -8.12 3.93 13.35
C HIS A 92 -8.55 3.06 14.53
N SER A 93 -7.67 2.18 15.02
CA SER A 93 -7.97 1.33 16.18
C SER A 93 -8.13 2.11 17.48
N LEU A 94 -7.31 3.15 17.68
CA LEU A 94 -7.26 3.94 18.91
C LEU A 94 -8.35 5.01 18.99
N LEU A 95 -8.70 5.65 17.86
CA LEU A 95 -9.65 6.76 17.87
C LEU A 95 -11.11 6.29 18.04
N PRO A 96 -11.92 6.96 18.88
CA PRO A 96 -13.35 6.67 19.01
C PRO A 96 -14.13 7.32 17.86
N LEU A 97 -14.12 6.68 16.69
CA LEU A 97 -14.81 7.15 15.49
C LEU A 97 -16.23 6.57 15.38
N PRO A 98 -17.24 7.37 15.01
CA PRO A 98 -18.61 6.87 14.81
C PRO A 98 -18.65 5.88 13.64
N ASN A 99 -19.43 4.80 13.77
CA ASN A 99 -19.64 3.78 12.73
C ASN A 99 -18.37 3.09 12.20
N LYS A 100 -17.26 3.09 12.95
CA LYS A 100 -15.95 2.66 12.42
C LYS A 100 -15.76 1.17 12.21
N GLY A 101 -16.49 0.33 12.96
CA GLY A 101 -16.28 -1.11 12.95
C GLY A 101 -14.92 -1.56 13.53
N GLY A 102 -14.46 -2.74 13.12
CA GLY A 102 -13.14 -3.27 13.48
C GLY A 102 -12.02 -2.73 12.59
N SER A 103 -10.76 -2.93 12.98
CA SER A 103 -9.58 -2.48 12.20
C SER A 103 -8.97 -3.56 11.31
N ASP A 104 -9.69 -4.68 11.10
CA ASP A 104 -9.30 -5.81 10.24
C ASP A 104 -7.87 -6.33 10.47
N TRP A 105 -7.52 -6.55 11.74
CA TRP A 105 -6.20 -7.05 12.13
C TRP A 105 -5.84 -8.41 11.53
N GLY A 106 -6.84 -9.24 11.19
CA GLY A 106 -6.62 -10.50 10.49
C GLY A 106 -6.08 -10.35 9.06
N TYR A 107 -6.25 -9.18 8.44
CA TYR A 107 -5.70 -8.86 7.12
C TYR A 107 -4.42 -8.00 7.17
N ALA A 108 -4.19 -7.30 8.28
CA ALA A 108 -3.14 -6.26 8.41
C ALA A 108 -1.70 -6.73 8.08
N TRP A 109 -1.44 -8.04 8.11
CA TRP A 109 -0.13 -8.59 7.75
C TRP A 109 0.13 -8.62 6.23
N VAL A 110 -0.91 -8.66 5.40
CA VAL A 110 -0.79 -8.66 3.93
C VAL A 110 -0.09 -7.40 3.39
N PRO A 111 -0.53 -6.17 3.75
CA PRO A 111 0.13 -4.93 3.32
C PRO A 111 1.48 -4.68 4.02
N ILE A 112 1.96 -5.62 4.84
CA ILE A 112 3.30 -5.62 5.41
C ILE A 112 4.19 -6.59 4.62
N VAL A 113 3.78 -7.86 4.55
CA VAL A 113 4.56 -8.92 3.91
C VAL A 113 4.69 -8.70 2.41
N GLY A 114 3.58 -8.38 1.72
CA GLY A 114 3.60 -8.15 0.27
C GLY A 114 4.59 -7.06 -0.14
N PRO A 115 4.52 -5.85 0.45
CA PRO A 115 5.46 -4.79 0.12
C PRO A 115 6.92 -5.10 0.46
N LEU A 116 7.19 -5.77 1.59
CA LEU A 116 8.55 -6.17 1.94
C LEU A 116 9.13 -7.15 0.91
N LEU A 117 8.35 -8.17 0.50
CA LEU A 117 8.77 -9.10 -0.56
C LEU A 117 9.01 -8.38 -1.88
N GLY A 118 8.10 -7.50 -2.29
CA GLY A 118 8.21 -6.74 -3.54
C GLY A 118 9.45 -5.85 -3.56
N ALA A 119 9.73 -5.16 -2.46
CA ALA A 119 10.93 -4.34 -2.31
C ALA A 119 12.22 -5.16 -2.37
N THR A 120 12.27 -6.33 -1.70
CA THR A 120 13.45 -7.22 -1.76
C THR A 120 13.68 -7.75 -3.17
N ILE A 121 12.62 -8.17 -3.87
CA ILE A 121 12.70 -8.64 -5.26
C ILE A 121 13.20 -7.51 -6.17
N ALA A 122 12.64 -6.30 -6.04
CA ALA A 122 13.07 -5.14 -6.81
C ALA A 122 14.54 -4.80 -6.58
N ALA A 123 15.00 -4.80 -5.33
CA ALA A 123 16.41 -4.57 -5.01
C ALA A 123 17.31 -5.64 -5.63
N GLY A 124 16.92 -6.93 -5.54
CA GLY A 124 17.67 -8.02 -6.16
C GLY A 124 17.73 -7.92 -7.69
N ILE A 125 16.62 -7.56 -8.35
CA ILE A 125 16.61 -7.29 -9.79
C ILE A 125 17.51 -6.09 -10.11
N SER A 126 17.43 -5.03 -9.31
CA SER A 126 18.22 -3.82 -9.53
C SER A 126 19.72 -4.07 -9.49
N GLU A 127 20.17 -4.91 -8.56
CA GLU A 127 21.59 -5.27 -8.39
C GLU A 127 22.10 -6.25 -9.44
N LEU A 128 21.25 -7.19 -9.88
CA LEU A 128 21.68 -8.26 -10.80
C LEU A 128 21.54 -7.90 -12.28
N ALA A 129 20.67 -6.94 -12.62
CA ALA A 129 20.33 -6.63 -14.01
C ALA A 129 20.79 -5.25 -14.50
N PHE A 130 21.25 -4.37 -13.61
CA PHE A 130 21.66 -3.00 -13.94
C PHE A 130 22.92 -2.58 -13.19
#